data_AF-A0AAI8GAM4-F1
#
_entry.id   AF-A0AAI8GAM4-F1
#
_cell.length_a   1.000
_cell.length_b   1.000
_cell.length_c   1.000
_cell.angle_alpha   90.00
_cell.angle_beta   90.00
_cell.angle_gamma   90.00
#
_symmetry.space_group_name_H-M   'P 1'
#
loop_
_entity.id
_entity.type
_entity.pdbx_description
1 polymer ?
#
loop_
_entity_poly.entity_id
_entity_poly.type
_entity_poly.pdbx_seq_one_letter_code
_entity_poly.pdbx_strand_id
1 'polypeptide(L)'
;MTSLSNKKYQLCTTSLFFLLSLLYCFFIQYIIQKSVYYEVFISLLFPLLAIPFFNKENLTSEIKRLLILETFFNLICITLKFNTFFKIEMLVFDLLFAVFFVFQSGGFLVSLLIKKTYYNLIPTIALTIGLFIYYFRCTGTILSPDNKILIYGYDAPLELQFIYCSWLIGVLLIDSNSLLPKATVLIVHLASFIVAFQSNEFFHSRMATACHLFVLNSIFVYKSQNWINKDFVSIDFLKTTLDKPKNYKVLSIIISISSVFFLMRLILI
;
A
#
# COMPACT_ATOMS: atom_id res chain seq x y z
N MET A 1 26.79 11.52 21.19
CA MET A 1 25.47 12.16 21.38
C MET A 1 24.82 11.60 22.63
N THR A 2 24.24 12.43 23.50
CA THR A 2 23.55 11.95 24.70
C THR A 2 22.27 11.20 24.32
N SER A 3 21.83 10.20 25.09
CA SER A 3 20.64 9.40 24.73
C SER A 3 19.37 10.26 24.56
N LEU A 4 19.28 11.37 25.29
CA LEU A 4 18.20 12.34 25.18
C LEU A 4 18.25 13.15 23.86
N SER A 5 19.45 13.47 23.37
CA SER A 5 19.60 14.15 22.07
C SER A 5 19.22 13.22 20.92
N ASN A 6 19.49 11.92 21.06
CA ASN A 6 19.17 10.94 20.02
C ASN A 6 17.65 10.71 19.87
N LYS A 7 16.92 10.58 20.99
CA LYS A 7 15.44 10.46 20.96
C LYS A 7 14.76 11.69 20.33
N LYS A 8 15.24 12.90 20.63
CA LYS A 8 14.72 14.14 20.02
C LYS A 8 14.99 14.17 18.51
N TYR A 9 16.18 13.76 18.10
CA TYR A 9 16.55 13.66 16.68
C TYR A 9 15.67 12.63 15.93
N GLN A 10 15.48 11.45 16.51
CA GLN A 10 14.61 10.40 15.95
C GLN A 10 13.16 10.89 15.79
N LEU A 11 12.59 11.54 16.82
CA LEU A 11 11.23 12.09 16.74
C LEU A 11 11.12 13.15 15.64
N CYS A 12 12.03 14.13 15.63
CA CYS A 12 12.02 15.22 14.66
C CYS A 12 12.16 14.71 13.22
N THR A 13 13.13 13.83 12.96
CA THR A 13 13.33 13.24 11.63
C THR A 13 12.16 12.37 11.21
N THR A 14 11.58 11.57 12.11
CA THR A 14 10.39 10.75 11.81
C THR A 14 9.19 11.62 11.48
N SER A 15 8.90 12.66 12.26
CA SER A 15 7.79 13.58 12.02
C SER A 15 7.96 14.35 10.71
N LEU A 16 9.15 14.88 10.46
CA LEU A 16 9.45 15.59 9.21
C LEU A 16 9.32 14.65 8.01
N PHE A 17 9.87 13.44 8.09
CA PHE A 17 9.80 12.46 7.01
C PHE A 17 8.36 12.02 6.75
N PHE A 18 7.54 11.85 7.79
CA PHE A 18 6.11 11.57 7.64
C PHE A 18 5.37 12.70 6.93
N LEU A 19 5.62 13.96 7.33
CA LEU A 19 4.99 15.12 6.69
C LEU A 19 5.40 15.24 5.22
N LEU A 20 6.68 15.04 4.89
CA LEU A 20 7.16 15.03 3.51
C LEU A 20 6.56 13.87 2.70
N SER A 21 6.41 12.69 3.33
CA SER A 21 5.78 11.52 2.69
C SER A 21 4.30 11.77 2.40
N LEU A 22 3.58 12.43 3.33
CA LEU A 22 2.19 12.84 3.13
C LEU A 22 2.06 13.84 1.99
N LEU A 23 2.87 14.90 1.99
CA LEU A 23 2.88 15.89 0.91
C LEU A 23 3.17 15.27 -0.45
N TYR A 24 4.15 14.34 -0.50
CA TYR A 24 4.46 13.61 -1.72
C TYR A 24 3.28 12.76 -2.19
N CYS A 25 2.67 11.96 -1.31
CA CYS A 25 1.52 11.12 -1.68
C CYS A 25 0.32 11.97 -2.12
N PHE A 26 0.06 13.09 -1.44
CA PHE A 26 -0.98 14.04 -1.82
C PHE A 26 -0.71 14.66 -3.18
N PHE A 27 0.54 15.02 -3.48
CA PHE A 27 0.94 15.54 -4.78
C PHE A 27 0.72 14.51 -5.90
N ILE A 28 1.10 13.24 -5.69
CA ILE A 28 0.82 12.15 -6.64
C ILE A 28 -0.69 12.03 -6.87
N GLN A 29 -1.48 11.99 -5.79
CA GLN A 29 -2.94 11.92 -5.85
C GLN A 29 -3.56 13.10 -6.63
N TYR A 30 -3.09 14.31 -6.36
CA TYR A 30 -3.54 15.51 -7.05
C TYR A 30 -3.26 15.43 -8.55
N ILE A 31 -2.07 14.94 -8.93
CA ILE A 31 -1.66 14.84 -10.32
C ILE A 31 -2.50 13.83 -11.10
N ILE A 32 -2.75 12.64 -10.56
CA ILE A 32 -3.54 11.60 -11.26
C ILE A 32 -4.98 12.04 -11.53
N GLN A 33 -5.56 12.85 -10.64
CA GLN A 33 -6.91 13.41 -10.83
C GLN A 33 -6.92 14.55 -11.86
N LYS A 34 -5.82 15.31 -11.96
CA LYS A 34 -5.71 16.48 -12.84
C LYS A 34 -5.79 16.13 -14.32
N SER A 35 -5.11 15.06 -14.75
CA SER A 35 -5.12 14.64 -16.16
C SER A 35 -4.61 13.21 -16.33
N VAL A 36 -5.21 12.47 -17.28
CA VAL A 36 -4.72 11.16 -17.70
C VAL A 36 -3.28 11.21 -18.22
N TYR A 37 -2.86 12.31 -18.88
CA TYR A 37 -1.49 12.45 -19.38
C TYR A 37 -0.48 12.53 -18.24
N TYR A 38 -0.86 13.19 -17.14
CA TYR A 38 0.01 13.22 -15.98
C TYR A 38 0.05 11.88 -15.27
N GLU A 39 -1.05 11.14 -15.20
CA GLU A 39 -1.05 9.76 -14.69
C GLU A 39 -0.13 8.86 -15.52
N VAL A 40 -0.17 8.94 -16.85
CA VAL A 40 0.78 8.23 -17.72
C VAL A 40 2.22 8.58 -17.37
N PHE A 41 2.51 9.88 -17.18
CA PHE A 41 3.85 10.34 -16.86
C PHE A 41 4.34 9.79 -15.52
N ILE A 42 3.52 9.89 -14.47
CA ILE A 42 3.95 9.50 -13.12
C ILE A 42 3.88 7.98 -12.89
N SER A 43 2.89 7.29 -13.46
CA SER A 43 2.66 5.86 -13.20
C SER A 43 3.40 4.93 -14.16
N LEU A 44 3.83 5.42 -15.34
CA LEU A 44 4.57 4.61 -16.33
C LEU A 44 5.94 5.20 -16.64
N LEU A 45 6.00 6.47 -17.06
CA LEU A 45 7.26 7.04 -17.53
C LEU A 45 8.26 7.20 -16.38
N PHE A 46 7.83 7.67 -15.20
CA PHE A 46 8.70 7.79 -14.04
C PHE A 46 9.31 6.45 -13.60
N PRO A 47 8.54 5.35 -13.40
CA PRO A 47 9.12 4.03 -13.14
C PRO A 47 10.09 3.57 -14.23
N LEU A 48 9.76 3.75 -15.51
CA LEU A 48 10.63 3.37 -16.63
C LEU A 48 11.96 4.13 -16.63
N LEU A 49 11.92 5.44 -16.42
CA LEU A 49 13.11 6.30 -16.31
C LEU A 49 13.92 6.00 -15.04
N ALA A 50 13.28 5.45 -14.01
CA ALA A 50 13.93 5.08 -12.77
C ALA A 50 14.70 3.74 -12.84
N ILE A 51 14.36 2.84 -13.77
CA ILE A 51 14.98 1.50 -13.90
C ILE A 51 16.53 1.53 -13.92
N PRO A 52 17.20 2.42 -14.68
CA PRO A 52 18.67 2.50 -14.70
C PRO A 52 19.28 2.80 -13.34
N PHE A 53 18.53 3.46 -12.44
CA PHE A 53 18.96 3.85 -11.11
C PHE A 53 18.60 2.81 -10.04
N PHE A 54 17.96 1.69 -10.40
CA PHE A 54 17.60 0.67 -9.43
C PHE A 54 18.83 -0.01 -8.85
N ASN A 55 18.90 -0.04 -7.53
CA ASN A 55 19.88 -0.83 -6.81
C ASN A 55 19.55 -2.33 -6.98
N LYS A 56 20.24 -2.97 -7.92
CA LYS A 56 19.99 -4.36 -8.36
C LYS A 56 20.11 -5.38 -7.23
N GLU A 57 20.99 -5.14 -6.26
CA GLU A 57 21.19 -6.04 -5.10
C GLU A 57 19.96 -6.06 -4.17
N ASN A 58 19.26 -4.93 -4.07
CA ASN A 58 18.10 -4.78 -3.19
C ASN A 58 16.76 -5.11 -3.86
N LEU A 59 16.77 -5.40 -5.16
CA LEU A 59 15.61 -5.70 -6.00
C LEU A 59 15.25 -7.19 -5.91
N THR A 60 14.63 -7.57 -4.79
CA THR A 60 14.20 -8.95 -4.54
C THR A 60 13.08 -9.38 -5.49
N SER A 61 12.89 -10.70 -5.66
CA SER A 61 11.80 -11.27 -6.47
C SER A 61 10.42 -10.75 -6.03
N GLU A 62 10.22 -10.57 -4.72
CA GLU A 62 8.99 -10.02 -4.17
C GLU A 62 8.75 -8.56 -4.58
N ILE A 63 9.77 -7.70 -4.55
CA ILE A 63 9.65 -6.31 -4.99
C ILE A 63 9.38 -6.25 -6.49
N LYS A 64 10.03 -7.09 -7.30
CA LYS A 64 9.75 -7.19 -8.74
C LYS A 64 8.30 -7.58 -9.01
N ARG A 65 7.80 -8.61 -8.30
CA ARG A 65 6.40 -9.05 -8.39
C ARG A 65 5.44 -7.92 -8.07
N LEU A 66 5.68 -7.18 -6.98
CA LEU A 66 4.83 -6.05 -6.57
C LEU A 66 4.87 -4.91 -7.59
N LEU A 67 6.05 -4.54 -8.10
CA LEU A 67 6.18 -3.53 -9.14
C LEU A 67 5.41 -3.90 -10.42
N ILE A 68 5.50 -5.17 -10.86
CA ILE A 68 4.77 -5.65 -12.04
C ILE A 68 3.25 -5.57 -11.81
N LEU A 69 2.76 -6.04 -10.66
CA LEU A 69 1.34 -6.03 -10.33
C LEU A 69 0.80 -4.60 -10.24
N GLU A 70 1.50 -3.69 -9.57
CA GLU A 70 1.07 -2.30 -9.44
C GLU A 70 1.16 -1.53 -10.77
N THR A 71 2.16 -1.83 -11.60
CA THR A 71 2.22 -1.28 -12.96
C THR A 71 1.06 -1.78 -13.81
N PHE A 72 0.72 -3.07 -13.72
CA PHE A 72 -0.45 -3.64 -14.40
C PHE A 72 -1.75 -2.97 -13.95
N PHE A 73 -1.93 -2.75 -12.65
CA PHE A 73 -3.08 -2.01 -12.13
C PHE A 73 -3.16 -0.59 -12.69
N ASN A 74 -2.05 0.15 -12.67
CA ASN A 74 -2.00 1.51 -13.22
C ASN A 74 -2.30 1.53 -14.73
N LEU A 75 -1.89 0.50 -15.48
CA LEU A 75 -2.25 0.35 -16.89
C LEU A 75 -3.76 0.16 -17.09
N ILE A 76 -4.44 -0.60 -16.22
CA ILE A 76 -5.90 -0.72 -16.25
C ILE A 76 -6.53 0.66 -16.04
N CYS A 77 -6.09 1.40 -15.02
CA CYS A 77 -6.59 2.75 -14.70
C CYS A 77 -6.40 3.76 -15.84
N ILE A 78 -5.21 3.79 -16.44
CA ILE A 78 -4.91 4.64 -17.60
C ILE A 78 -5.78 4.26 -18.79
N THR A 79 -5.93 2.96 -19.08
CA THR A 79 -6.76 2.48 -20.19
C THR A 79 -8.23 2.86 -19.98
N LEU A 80 -8.72 2.77 -18.74
CA LEU A 80 -10.07 3.20 -18.37
C LEU A 80 -10.27 4.71 -18.60
N LYS A 81 -9.27 5.53 -18.27
CA LYS A 81 -9.34 6.98 -18.51
C LYS A 81 -9.33 7.34 -20.00
N PHE A 82 -8.67 6.53 -20.83
CA PHE A 82 -8.74 6.65 -22.29
C PHE A 82 -9.96 5.95 -22.91
N ASN A 83 -10.88 5.40 -22.11
CA ASN A 83 -11.98 4.60 -22.64
C ASN A 83 -12.96 5.41 -23.51
N THR A 84 -12.96 6.74 -23.40
CA THR A 84 -13.68 7.63 -24.33
C THR A 84 -13.21 7.45 -25.79
N PHE A 85 -11.95 7.07 -26.00
CA PHE A 85 -11.38 6.79 -27.32
C PHE A 85 -11.50 5.31 -27.71
N PHE A 86 -11.19 4.40 -26.79
CA PHE A 86 -11.14 2.96 -27.08
C PHE A 86 -12.51 2.28 -27.13
N LYS A 87 -13.52 2.82 -26.45
CA LYS A 87 -14.90 2.29 -26.40
C LYS A 87 -14.96 0.81 -25.94
N ILE A 88 -14.13 0.45 -24.98
CA ILE A 88 -14.12 -0.85 -24.31
C ILE A 88 -15.31 -0.91 -23.34
N GLU A 89 -15.99 -2.07 -23.31
CA GLU A 89 -17.09 -2.31 -22.38
C GLU A 89 -16.63 -2.26 -20.92
N MET A 90 -17.40 -1.61 -20.05
CA MET A 90 -17.03 -1.46 -18.62
C MET A 90 -16.86 -2.80 -17.89
N LEU A 91 -17.60 -3.83 -18.32
CA LEU A 91 -17.48 -5.19 -17.79
C LEU A 91 -16.06 -5.77 -17.92
N VAL A 92 -15.32 -5.37 -18.97
CA VAL A 92 -13.93 -5.79 -19.16
C VAL A 92 -13.05 -5.22 -18.04
N PHE A 93 -13.26 -3.97 -17.64
CA PHE A 93 -12.50 -3.36 -16.55
C PHE A 93 -12.85 -4.01 -15.21
N ASP A 94 -14.12 -4.34 -14.97
CA ASP A 94 -14.53 -5.07 -13.76
C ASP A 94 -13.79 -6.41 -13.65
N LEU A 95 -13.72 -7.17 -14.74
CA LEU A 95 -13.01 -8.44 -14.77
C LEU A 95 -11.49 -8.24 -14.56
N LEU A 96 -10.89 -7.24 -15.20
CA LEU A 96 -9.46 -6.95 -15.05
C LEU A 96 -9.10 -6.56 -13.61
N PHE A 97 -9.92 -5.74 -12.95
CA PHE A 97 -9.74 -5.42 -11.54
C PHE A 97 -9.93 -6.65 -10.64
N ALA A 98 -10.90 -7.52 -10.95
CA ALA A 98 -11.10 -8.76 -10.19
C ALA A 98 -9.89 -9.67 -10.29
N VAL A 99 -9.39 -9.88 -11.52
CA VAL A 99 -8.16 -10.64 -11.79
C VAL A 99 -6.97 -10.03 -11.02
N PHE A 100 -6.80 -8.71 -11.08
CA PHE A 100 -5.76 -8.03 -10.31
C PHE A 100 -5.86 -8.32 -8.80
N PHE A 101 -7.04 -8.14 -8.21
CA PHE A 101 -7.22 -8.36 -6.77
C PHE A 101 -7.00 -9.82 -6.36
N VAL A 102 -7.37 -10.78 -7.21
CA VAL A 102 -7.07 -12.21 -7.00
C VAL A 102 -5.57 -12.46 -7.00
N PHE A 103 -4.82 -11.94 -7.98
CA PHE A 103 -3.36 -12.10 -8.02
C PHE A 103 -2.66 -11.38 -6.87
N GLN A 104 -3.13 -10.18 -6.51
CA GLN A 104 -2.58 -9.39 -5.42
C GLN A 104 -2.76 -10.12 -4.08
N SER A 105 -4.00 -10.47 -3.74
CA SER A 105 -4.34 -11.14 -2.47
C SER A 105 -3.77 -12.57 -2.41
N GLY A 106 -3.91 -13.35 -3.48
CA GLY A 106 -3.36 -14.70 -3.60
C GLY A 106 -1.84 -14.70 -3.48
N GLY A 107 -1.15 -13.74 -4.09
CA GLY A 107 0.29 -13.62 -3.96
C GLY A 107 0.77 -13.27 -2.54
N PHE A 108 -0.02 -12.52 -1.76
CA PHE A 108 0.26 -12.32 -0.34
C PHE A 108 0.02 -13.60 0.47
N LEU A 109 -1.09 -14.31 0.24
CA LEU A 109 -1.35 -15.60 0.91
C LEU A 109 -0.22 -16.60 0.64
N VAL A 110 0.18 -16.76 -0.62
CA VAL A 110 1.29 -17.65 -1.00
C VAL A 110 2.60 -17.22 -0.33
N SER A 111 2.91 -15.92 -0.30
CA SER A 111 4.10 -15.40 0.40
C SER A 111 4.10 -15.77 1.89
N LEU A 112 2.97 -15.64 2.58
CA LEU A 112 2.85 -16.01 4.01
C LEU A 112 3.04 -17.51 4.23
N LEU A 113 2.48 -18.36 3.35
CA LEU A 113 2.64 -19.80 3.42
C LEU A 113 4.10 -20.22 3.20
N ILE A 114 4.77 -19.66 2.18
CA ILE A 114 6.18 -19.96 1.87
C ILE A 114 7.10 -19.51 3.02
N LYS A 115 6.87 -18.31 3.55
CA LYS A 115 7.66 -17.75 4.67
C LYS A 115 7.33 -18.39 6.02
N LYS A 116 6.27 -19.21 6.10
CA LYS A 116 5.72 -19.80 7.33
C LYS A 116 5.40 -18.74 8.40
N THR A 117 5.01 -17.54 7.97
CA THR A 117 4.64 -16.42 8.83
C THR A 117 3.12 -16.32 8.94
N TYR A 118 2.54 -17.06 9.88
CA TYR A 118 1.07 -17.19 9.99
C TYR A 118 0.40 -16.07 10.80
N TYR A 119 1.17 -15.21 11.46
CA TYR A 119 0.63 -14.14 12.32
C TYR A 119 -0.20 -13.08 11.57
N ASN A 120 0.01 -12.93 10.27
CA ASN A 120 -0.77 -12.04 9.41
C ASN A 120 -1.70 -12.79 8.44
N LEU A 121 -1.90 -14.10 8.65
CA LEU A 121 -2.76 -14.92 7.79
C LEU A 121 -4.23 -14.52 7.89
N ILE A 122 -4.74 -14.34 9.11
CA ILE A 122 -6.16 -13.98 9.34
C ILE A 122 -6.51 -12.64 8.67
N PRO A 123 -5.75 -11.54 8.88
CA PRO A 123 -6.02 -10.28 8.17
C PRO A 123 -5.94 -10.41 6.65
N THR A 124 -5.03 -11.23 6.14
CA THR A 124 -4.89 -11.47 4.68
C THR A 124 -6.10 -12.22 4.12
N ILE A 125 -6.60 -13.25 4.83
CA ILE A 125 -7.83 -13.96 4.47
C ILE A 125 -9.03 -13.02 4.54
N ALA A 126 -9.14 -12.22 5.60
CA ALA A 126 -10.23 -11.26 5.76
C ALA A 126 -10.24 -10.21 4.63
N LEU A 127 -9.06 -9.68 4.25
CA LEU A 127 -8.93 -8.79 3.11
C LEU A 127 -9.34 -9.46 1.81
N THR A 128 -8.92 -10.71 1.60
CA THR A 128 -9.28 -11.50 0.41
C THR A 128 -10.79 -11.67 0.30
N ILE A 129 -11.46 -12.11 1.37
CA ILE A 129 -12.92 -12.27 1.39
C ILE A 129 -13.62 -10.90 1.21
N GLY A 130 -13.12 -9.85 1.87
CA GLY A 130 -13.68 -8.51 1.73
C GLY A 130 -13.60 -7.97 0.29
N LEU A 131 -12.51 -8.24 -0.42
CA LEU A 131 -12.36 -7.91 -1.85
C LEU A 131 -13.36 -8.71 -2.71
N PHE A 132 -13.61 -9.98 -2.41
CA PHE A 132 -14.62 -10.77 -3.09
C PHE A 132 -16.03 -10.23 -2.85
N ILE A 133 -16.38 -9.89 -1.60
CA ILE A 133 -17.68 -9.28 -1.28
C ILE A 133 -17.85 -7.96 -2.06
N TYR A 134 -16.82 -7.13 -2.10
CA TYR A 134 -16.83 -5.88 -2.86
C TYR A 134 -17.07 -6.11 -4.36
N TYR A 135 -16.42 -7.11 -4.96
CA TYR A 135 -16.67 -7.51 -6.35
C TYR A 135 -18.08 -8.06 -6.57
N PHE A 136 -18.61 -8.93 -5.70
CA PHE A 136 -19.95 -9.48 -5.87
C PHE A 136 -21.06 -8.45 -5.66
N ARG A 137 -20.77 -7.34 -4.97
CA ARG A 137 -21.66 -6.18 -4.83
C ARG A 137 -21.41 -5.11 -5.88
N CYS A 138 -20.68 -5.44 -6.95
CA CYS A 138 -20.35 -4.53 -8.03
C CYS A 138 -21.61 -3.98 -8.72
N THR A 139 -21.62 -2.68 -8.98
CA THR A 139 -22.62 -1.99 -9.81
C THR A 139 -22.06 -1.54 -11.17
N GLY A 140 -20.83 -1.97 -11.48
CA GLY A 140 -20.07 -1.65 -12.69
C GLY A 140 -19.10 -0.50 -12.46
N THR A 141 -17.85 -0.64 -12.89
CA THR A 141 -16.82 0.41 -12.74
C THR A 141 -17.23 1.72 -13.41
N ILE A 142 -17.00 2.84 -12.71
CA ILE A 142 -17.34 4.19 -13.16
C ILE A 142 -16.10 5.08 -13.18
N LEU A 143 -15.92 5.82 -14.27
CA LEU A 143 -15.01 6.95 -14.35
C LEU A 143 -15.81 8.23 -14.07
N SER A 144 -15.50 8.93 -12.98
CA SER A 144 -16.18 10.17 -12.63
C SER A 144 -15.74 11.35 -13.51
N PRO A 145 -16.54 12.43 -13.58
CA PRO A 145 -16.15 13.67 -14.28
C PRO A 145 -14.82 14.28 -13.77
N ASP A 146 -14.46 14.02 -12.52
CA ASP A 146 -13.22 14.51 -11.88
C ASP A 146 -12.03 13.56 -12.10
N ASN A 147 -12.10 12.66 -13.09
CA ASN A 147 -11.12 11.59 -13.35
C ASN A 147 -10.89 10.63 -12.18
N LYS A 148 -11.86 10.49 -11.26
CA LYS A 148 -11.77 9.48 -10.19
C LYS A 148 -12.22 8.14 -10.73
N ILE A 149 -11.53 7.09 -10.30
CA ILE A 149 -11.86 5.72 -10.69
C ILE A 149 -12.60 5.05 -9.52
N LEU A 150 -13.91 4.85 -9.70
CA LEU A 150 -14.75 4.13 -8.78
C LEU A 150 -14.87 2.69 -9.26
N ILE A 151 -13.95 1.86 -8.77
CA ILE A 151 -13.90 0.44 -9.08
C ILE A 151 -15.21 -0.19 -8.62
N TYR A 152 -15.86 -0.98 -9.47
CA TYR A 152 -17.14 -1.62 -9.17
C TYR A 152 -18.29 -0.64 -8.82
N GLY A 153 -18.14 0.63 -9.18
CA GLY A 153 -19.19 1.64 -9.20
C GLY A 153 -19.27 2.54 -7.98
N TYR A 154 -18.49 2.28 -6.93
CA TYR A 154 -18.40 3.11 -5.73
C TYR A 154 -17.03 2.96 -5.08
N ASP A 155 -16.67 3.87 -4.18
CA ASP A 155 -15.41 3.75 -3.43
C ASP A 155 -15.42 2.52 -2.52
N ALA A 156 -14.25 2.00 -2.14
CA ALA A 156 -14.15 0.86 -1.25
C ALA A 156 -14.90 1.14 0.06
N PRO A 157 -15.80 0.26 0.53
CA PRO A 157 -16.50 0.44 1.80
C PRO A 157 -15.53 0.71 2.96
N LEU A 158 -15.93 1.54 3.92
CA LEU A 158 -15.09 1.88 5.08
C LEU A 158 -14.60 0.64 5.81
N GLU A 159 -15.46 -0.37 5.96
CA GLU A 159 -15.10 -1.66 6.55
C GLU A 159 -13.93 -2.31 5.79
N LEU A 160 -13.97 -2.32 4.45
CA LEU A 160 -12.89 -2.88 3.63
C LEU A 160 -11.60 -2.05 3.75
N GLN A 161 -11.71 -0.72 3.84
CA GLN A 161 -10.55 0.15 4.08
C GLN A 161 -9.89 -0.13 5.45
N PHE A 162 -10.68 -0.40 6.51
CA PHE A 162 -10.17 -0.78 7.83
C PHE A 162 -9.61 -2.21 7.87
N ILE A 163 -10.19 -3.16 7.13
CA ILE A 163 -9.59 -4.49 6.93
C ILE A 163 -8.22 -4.33 6.27
N TYR A 164 -8.13 -3.53 5.21
CA TYR A 164 -6.86 -3.23 4.54
C TYR A 164 -5.86 -2.57 5.49
N CYS A 165 -6.28 -1.61 6.32
CA CYS A 165 -5.42 -0.98 7.32
C CYS A 165 -4.85 -2.00 8.32
N SER A 166 -5.70 -2.88 8.83
CA SER A 166 -5.31 -3.97 9.73
C SER A 166 -4.26 -4.86 9.06
N TRP A 167 -4.54 -5.31 7.83
CA TRP A 167 -3.60 -6.09 7.03
C TRP A 167 -2.26 -5.36 6.80
N LEU A 168 -2.29 -4.07 6.45
CA LEU A 168 -1.11 -3.25 6.19
C LEU A 168 -0.24 -3.12 7.44
N ILE A 169 -0.84 -2.87 8.60
CA ILE A 169 -0.12 -2.82 9.89
C ILE A 169 0.52 -4.18 10.17
N GLY A 170 -0.18 -5.28 9.89
CA GLY A 170 0.37 -6.63 9.98
C GLY A 170 1.61 -6.81 9.09
N VAL A 171 1.53 -6.43 7.82
CA VAL A 171 2.68 -6.53 6.90
C VAL A 171 3.87 -5.71 7.40
N LEU A 172 3.63 -4.49 7.87
CA LEU A 172 4.69 -3.55 8.22
C LEU A 172 5.32 -3.83 9.59
N LEU A 173 4.54 -4.27 10.58
CA LEU A 173 5.00 -4.43 11.96
C LEU A 173 5.25 -5.88 12.36
N ILE A 174 4.56 -6.84 11.74
CA ILE A 174 4.64 -8.27 12.08
C ILE A 174 5.52 -9.00 11.08
N ASP A 175 5.19 -8.91 9.79
CA ASP A 175 5.93 -9.64 8.74
C ASP A 175 7.28 -8.97 8.44
N SER A 176 7.34 -7.64 8.56
CA SER A 176 8.53 -6.82 8.27
C SER A 176 9.25 -6.32 9.53
N ASN A 177 9.07 -6.98 10.69
CA ASN A 177 9.72 -6.59 11.96
C ASN A 177 11.26 -6.52 11.88
N SER A 178 11.88 -7.19 10.91
CA SER A 178 13.33 -7.10 10.67
C SER A 178 13.78 -5.73 10.15
N LEU A 179 12.88 -4.92 9.59
CA LEU A 179 13.17 -3.54 9.17
C LEU A 179 13.25 -2.58 10.36
N LEU A 180 12.61 -2.91 11.47
CA LEU A 180 12.68 -2.09 12.68
C LEU A 180 14.09 -2.18 13.31
N PRO A 181 14.61 -1.07 13.85
CA PRO A 181 13.87 0.15 14.24
C PRO A 181 13.71 1.19 13.11
N LYS A 182 14.35 1.01 11.95
CA LYS A 182 14.17 1.87 10.77
C LYS A 182 12.71 1.87 10.33
N ALA A 183 12.04 3.01 10.52
CA ALA A 183 10.60 3.15 10.32
C ALA A 183 10.25 3.79 8.96
N THR A 184 11.21 4.01 8.07
CA THR A 184 10.97 4.67 6.78
C THR A 184 9.86 4.01 5.97
N VAL A 185 9.91 2.69 5.79
CA VAL A 185 8.89 1.89 5.08
C VAL A 185 7.53 1.97 5.77
N LEU A 186 7.49 1.89 7.10
CA LEU A 186 6.26 2.05 7.88
C LEU A 186 5.63 3.43 7.61
N ILE A 187 6.44 4.48 7.74
CA ILE A 187 5.99 5.88 7.65
C ILE A 187 5.46 6.22 6.26
N VAL A 188 6.15 5.84 5.18
CA VAL A 188 5.69 6.14 3.82
C VAL A 188 4.40 5.40 3.47
N HIS A 189 4.24 4.15 3.89
CA HIS A 189 3.03 3.39 3.59
C HIS A 189 1.83 3.82 4.44
N LEU A 190 2.05 4.28 5.67
CA LEU A 190 1.00 4.94 6.45
C LEU A 190 0.57 6.27 5.81
N ALA A 191 1.52 7.07 5.31
CA ALA A 191 1.20 8.29 4.60
C ALA A 191 0.38 8.01 3.33
N SER A 192 0.79 7.02 2.53
CA SER A 192 0.04 6.55 1.35
C SER A 192 -1.36 6.06 1.71
N PHE A 193 -1.52 5.31 2.81
CA PHE A 193 -2.83 4.88 3.30
C PHE A 193 -3.72 6.07 3.67
N ILE A 194 -3.20 7.06 4.42
CA ILE A 194 -3.98 8.23 4.85
C ILE A 194 -4.49 9.02 3.64
N VAL A 195 -3.65 9.24 2.63
CA VAL A 195 -4.06 9.94 1.40
C VAL A 195 -5.13 9.15 0.66
N ALA A 196 -4.97 7.83 0.54
CA ALA A 196 -5.97 6.97 -0.09
C ALA A 196 -7.30 6.94 0.67
N PHE A 197 -7.26 6.93 2.01
CA PHE A 197 -8.45 6.96 2.87
C PHE A 197 -9.25 8.25 2.69
N GLN A 198 -8.61 9.35 2.27
CA GLN A 198 -9.25 10.66 2.07
C GLN A 198 -9.63 10.94 0.61
N SER A 199 -9.25 10.10 -0.36
CA SER A 199 -9.36 10.42 -1.79
C SER A 199 -10.75 10.19 -2.38
N ASN A 200 -11.60 9.39 -1.72
CA ASN A 200 -12.84 8.82 -2.26
C ASN A 200 -12.60 7.97 -3.53
N GLU A 201 -11.41 7.39 -3.66
CA GLU A 201 -11.03 6.40 -4.68
C GLU A 201 -9.87 5.53 -4.13
N PHE A 202 -10.15 4.87 -3.00
CA PHE A 202 -9.16 4.28 -2.10
C PHE A 202 -8.14 3.39 -2.82
N PHE A 203 -8.59 2.39 -3.59
CA PHE A 203 -7.67 1.46 -4.24
C PHE A 203 -6.84 2.10 -5.34
N HIS A 204 -7.42 3.00 -6.14
CA HIS A 204 -6.69 3.71 -7.18
C HIS A 204 -5.59 4.58 -6.56
N SER A 205 -5.93 5.41 -5.60
CA SER A 205 -4.99 6.26 -4.88
C SER A 205 -3.88 5.45 -4.19
N ARG A 206 -4.28 4.36 -3.52
CA ARG A 206 -3.34 3.51 -2.78
C ARG A 206 -2.34 2.82 -3.70
N MET A 207 -2.78 2.28 -4.84
CA MET A 207 -1.89 1.60 -5.79
C MET A 207 -0.97 2.57 -6.53
N ALA A 208 -1.50 3.73 -6.96
CA ALA A 208 -0.70 4.77 -7.59
C ALA A 208 0.44 5.21 -6.65
N THR A 209 0.10 5.59 -5.41
CA THR A 209 1.12 5.99 -4.44
C THR A 209 2.06 4.85 -4.02
N ALA A 210 1.57 3.60 -3.90
CA ALA A 210 2.41 2.43 -3.62
C ALA A 210 3.55 2.26 -4.64
N CYS A 211 3.19 2.36 -5.92
CA CYS A 211 4.12 2.13 -7.04
C CYS A 211 5.30 3.10 -6.96
N HIS A 212 5.00 4.38 -6.73
CA HIS A 212 6.02 5.40 -6.52
C HIS A 212 6.92 5.09 -5.33
N LEU A 213 6.36 4.65 -4.20
CA LEU A 213 7.14 4.31 -3.02
C LEU A 213 8.08 3.13 -3.29
N PHE A 214 7.64 2.09 -4.00
CA PHE A 214 8.51 0.97 -4.39
C PHE A 214 9.61 1.40 -5.36
N VAL A 215 9.31 2.28 -6.32
CA VAL A 215 10.31 2.86 -7.23
C VAL A 215 11.34 3.68 -6.46
N LEU A 216 10.89 4.58 -5.57
CA LEU A 216 11.78 5.39 -4.74
C LEU A 216 12.65 4.54 -3.82
N ASN A 217 12.10 3.47 -3.23
CA ASN A 217 12.88 2.54 -2.42
C ASN A 217 13.88 1.75 -3.27
N SER A 218 13.57 1.46 -4.54
CA SER A 218 14.52 0.79 -5.45
C SER A 218 15.69 1.70 -5.83
N ILE A 219 15.48 3.02 -5.87
CA ILE A 219 16.53 4.01 -6.14
C ILE A 219 17.34 4.31 -4.86
N PHE A 220 16.66 4.78 -3.81
CA PHE A 220 17.32 5.32 -2.62
C PHE A 220 17.63 4.25 -1.57
N VAL A 221 16.95 3.10 -1.62
CA VAL A 221 17.06 2.03 -0.61
C VAL A 221 16.82 2.57 0.80
N TYR A 222 15.78 3.41 0.96
CA TYR A 222 15.46 4.03 2.24
C TYR A 222 15.06 3.02 3.33
N LYS A 223 14.73 1.78 2.95
CA LYS A 223 14.55 0.65 3.87
C LYS A 223 15.83 0.23 4.61
N SER A 224 17.01 0.60 4.10
CA SER A 224 18.29 0.21 4.69
C SER A 224 18.51 0.89 6.03
N GLN A 225 19.00 0.13 7.01
CA GLN A 225 19.36 0.65 8.34
C GLN A 225 20.35 1.82 8.24
N ASN A 226 21.25 1.80 7.26
CA ASN A 226 22.29 2.81 7.11
C ASN A 226 21.91 3.96 6.16
N TRP A 227 20.69 3.98 5.61
CA TRP A 227 20.28 5.08 4.72
C TRP A 227 20.22 6.39 5.50
N ILE A 228 21.02 7.37 5.08
CA ILE A 228 21.39 8.59 5.82
C ILE A 228 22.19 8.29 7.10
N ASN A 229 21.57 7.65 8.09
CA ASN A 229 22.21 7.05 9.26
C ASN A 229 21.20 6.14 10.00
N LYS A 230 21.67 5.40 11.01
CA LYS A 230 20.85 4.44 11.78
C LYS A 230 19.74 5.10 12.59
N ASP A 231 19.93 6.32 13.05
CA ASP A 231 18.97 7.04 13.89
C ASP A 231 17.95 7.85 13.06
N PHE A 232 18.19 8.06 11.77
CA PHE A 232 17.29 8.80 10.89
C PHE A 232 16.00 8.00 10.68
N VAL A 233 14.86 8.55 11.08
CA VAL A 233 13.55 7.89 10.99
C VAL A 233 13.60 6.50 11.64
N SER A 234 14.00 6.47 12.91
CA SER A 234 14.05 5.28 13.74
C SER A 234 13.04 5.37 14.88
N ILE A 235 12.38 4.26 15.21
CA ILE A 235 11.45 4.14 16.34
C ILE A 235 11.89 2.98 17.24
N ASP A 236 12.93 3.21 18.04
CA ASP A 236 13.57 2.17 18.88
C ASP A 236 12.60 1.58 19.92
N PHE A 237 11.68 2.40 20.45
CA PHE A 237 10.65 1.93 21.38
C PHE A 237 9.76 0.86 20.75
N LEU A 238 9.43 1.03 19.47
CA LEU A 238 8.54 0.10 18.76
C LEU A 238 9.27 -1.23 18.49
N LYS A 239 10.55 -1.18 18.11
CA LYS A 239 11.41 -2.37 18.00
C LYS A 239 11.52 -3.13 19.32
N THR A 240 11.93 -2.44 20.39
CA THR A 240 12.10 -3.04 21.73
C THR A 240 10.78 -3.61 22.29
N THR A 241 9.65 -2.99 21.95
CA THR A 241 8.33 -3.48 22.33
C THR A 241 7.95 -4.74 21.55
N LEU A 242 8.18 -4.78 20.24
CA LEU A 242 7.81 -5.90 19.37
C LEU A 242 8.79 -7.07 19.40
N ASP A 243 10.03 -6.88 19.85
CA ASP A 243 10.96 -7.98 20.10
C ASP A 243 10.51 -8.86 21.29
N LYS A 244 9.61 -8.35 22.15
CA LYS A 244 8.98 -9.17 23.19
C LYS A 244 7.90 -10.06 22.56
N PRO A 245 8.01 -11.40 22.65
CA PRO A 245 7.09 -12.32 21.97
C PRO A 245 5.64 -12.17 22.44
N LYS A 246 5.43 -11.78 23.70
CA LYS A 246 4.08 -11.48 24.23
C LYS A 246 3.43 -10.32 23.48
N ASN A 247 4.13 -9.20 23.32
CA ASN A 247 3.60 -7.99 22.69
C ASN A 247 3.37 -8.21 21.20
N TYR A 248 4.31 -8.89 20.53
CA TYR A 248 4.17 -9.30 19.14
C TYR A 248 2.90 -10.14 18.91
N LYS A 249 2.67 -11.15 19.74
CA LYS A 249 1.47 -12.00 19.70
C LYS A 249 0.20 -11.20 19.98
N VAL A 250 0.22 -10.33 20.99
CA VAL A 250 -0.93 -9.47 21.34
C VAL A 250 -1.29 -8.55 20.17
N LEU A 251 -0.31 -7.92 19.53
CA LEU A 251 -0.55 -7.08 18.35
C LEU A 251 -1.17 -7.90 17.20
N SER A 252 -0.62 -9.08 16.90
CA SER A 252 -1.17 -9.99 15.88
C SER A 252 -2.63 -10.37 16.16
N ILE A 253 -2.97 -10.67 17.41
CA ILE A 253 -4.34 -10.97 17.84
C ILE A 253 -5.25 -9.75 17.67
N ILE A 254 -4.82 -8.57 18.11
CA ILE A 254 -5.60 -7.32 17.97
C ILE A 254 -5.89 -7.04 16.49
N ILE A 255 -4.89 -7.12 15.64
CA ILE A 255 -5.04 -6.91 14.18
C ILE A 255 -6.00 -7.95 13.58
N SER A 256 -5.89 -9.21 14.00
CA SER A 256 -6.77 -10.28 13.53
C SER A 256 -8.21 -10.04 13.96
N ILE A 257 -8.46 -9.73 15.23
CA ILE A 257 -9.79 -9.41 15.77
C ILE A 257 -10.39 -8.20 15.04
N SER A 258 -9.61 -7.14 14.86
CA SER A 258 -10.01 -5.94 14.10
C SER A 258 -10.46 -6.32 12.68
N SER A 259 -9.64 -7.09 11.95
CA SER A 259 -9.96 -7.50 10.58
C SER A 259 -11.23 -8.36 10.49
N VAL A 260 -11.44 -9.29 11.43
CA VAL A 260 -12.65 -10.13 11.48
C VAL A 260 -13.86 -9.29 11.86
N PHE A 261 -13.75 -8.37 12.82
CA PHE A 261 -14.84 -7.49 13.21
C PHE A 261 -15.35 -6.66 12.03
N PHE A 262 -14.44 -6.01 11.29
CA PHE A 262 -14.83 -5.24 10.10
C PHE A 262 -15.34 -6.13 8.97
N LEU A 263 -14.81 -7.34 8.79
CA LEU A 263 -15.35 -8.29 7.82
C LEU A 263 -16.79 -8.69 8.15
N MET A 264 -17.09 -8.98 9.41
CA MET A 264 -18.45 -9.30 9.84
C MET A 264 -19.40 -8.12 9.59
N ARG A 265 -18.96 -6.88 9.86
CA ARG A 265 -19.75 -5.70 9.52
C ARG A 265 -19.96 -5.56 8.01
N LEU A 266 -18.93 -5.81 7.20
CA LEU A 266 -19.02 -5.75 5.74
C LEU A 266 -20.02 -6.79 5.19
N ILE A 267 -20.10 -7.99 5.78
CA ILE A 267 -21.06 -9.03 5.39
C ILE A 267 -22.50 -8.62 5.70
N LEU A 268 -22.73 -7.94 6.82
CA LEU A 268 -24.06 -7.61 7.34
C LEU A 268 -24.73 -6.40 6.67
N ILE A 269 -23.96 -5.52 6.05
CA ILE A 269 -24.45 -4.36 5.26
C ILE A 269 -24.82 -4.85 3.86
#